data_AF-A0A9P6D5S9-F1
#
_entry.id   AF-A0A9P6D5S9-F1
#
_cell.length_a   1.000
_cell.length_b   1.000
_cell.length_c   1.000
_cell.angle_alpha   90.00
_cell.angle_beta   90.00
_cell.angle_gamma   90.00
#
_symmetry.space_group_name_H-M   'P 1'
#
loop_
_entity.id
_entity.type
_entity.pdbx_description
1 polymer ?
#
loop_
_entity_poly.entity_id
_entity_poly.type
_entity_poly.pdbx_seq_one_letter_code
_entity_poly.pdbx_strand_id
1 'polypeptide(L)'
;MDFYQSLEQLHNGSGLDDPLWLYGLILQEDTNFKQKSQLHSTNNHDPALGPGWAMFMAGDTYFDHLSKYVDPEEINHCVGFVALWSANMCRSKGLCATGIRSVSCAHSDMFQPNSIRDLHKGERYANMDYIFLSSIMATSLFLVTITYDIACQWYWNFFTHMTQLPSALQLSSHIDVCFCIPKFHLADHKESCHAPFSLNYTKWVGQTNSEGIECIWLWLNKVSHSVSMMGQGGQQNMLDDFCNFWNW
;
A
#
# COMPACT_ATOMS: atom_id res chain seq x y z
N MET A 1 0.58 19.93 -21.86
CA MET A 1 -0.85 19.72 -21.58
C MET A 1 -0.98 20.04 -20.10
N ASP A 2 -1.57 21.18 -19.79
CA ASP A 2 -1.44 21.82 -18.48
C ASP A 2 -2.11 21.00 -17.37
N PHE A 3 -1.37 20.79 -16.29
CA PHE A 3 -1.78 20.08 -15.06
C PHE A 3 -3.14 20.57 -14.50
N TYR A 4 -3.47 21.84 -14.74
CA TYR A 4 -4.75 22.43 -14.34
C TYR A 4 -5.93 22.00 -15.21
N GLN A 5 -5.72 21.75 -16.51
CA GLN A 5 -6.80 21.30 -17.41
C GLN A 5 -7.21 19.85 -17.16
N SER A 6 -6.27 18.98 -16.73
CA SER A 6 -6.62 17.60 -16.34
C SER A 6 -7.40 17.54 -15.03
N LEU A 7 -7.13 18.45 -14.08
CA LEU A 7 -7.90 18.55 -12.85
C LEU A 7 -9.31 19.09 -13.11
N GLU A 8 -9.49 20.09 -13.98
CA GLU A 8 -10.83 20.58 -14.33
C GLU A 8 -11.64 19.56 -15.16
N GLN A 9 -11.00 18.78 -16.03
CA GLN A 9 -11.69 17.76 -16.82
C GLN A 9 -12.14 16.54 -16.01
N LEU A 10 -11.47 16.21 -14.90
CA LEU A 10 -11.93 15.21 -13.93
C LEU A 10 -13.11 15.69 -13.06
N HIS A 11 -13.48 16.97 -13.12
CA HIS A 11 -14.46 17.58 -12.20
C HIS A 11 -15.78 18.05 -12.86
N ASN A 12 -15.96 17.84 -14.17
CA ASN A 12 -17.11 18.39 -14.91
C ASN A 12 -18.35 17.48 -14.99
N GLY A 13 -18.42 16.40 -14.19
CA GLY A 13 -19.52 15.43 -14.25
C GLY A 13 -20.63 15.60 -13.21
N SER A 14 -20.33 16.12 -12.02
CA SER A 14 -21.27 16.10 -10.91
C SER A 14 -21.14 17.32 -10.01
N GLY A 15 -22.27 17.99 -9.78
CA GLY A 15 -22.35 19.08 -8.82
C GLY A 15 -22.01 18.60 -7.40
N LEU A 16 -21.92 19.55 -6.46
CA LEU A 16 -21.77 19.29 -5.02
C LEU A 16 -22.84 18.35 -4.42
N ASP A 17 -23.87 17.99 -5.19
CA ASP A 17 -25.01 17.17 -4.80
C ASP A 17 -24.87 15.67 -5.14
N ASP A 18 -23.80 15.23 -5.81
CA ASP A 18 -23.61 13.80 -6.12
C ASP A 18 -22.89 13.09 -4.97
N PRO A 19 -23.53 12.12 -4.28
CA PRO A 19 -23.01 11.53 -3.06
C PRO A 19 -21.94 10.44 -3.32
N LEU A 20 -21.02 10.69 -4.26
CA LEU A 20 -19.88 9.80 -4.59
C LEU A 20 -19.09 9.40 -3.33
N TRP A 21 -19.00 10.30 -2.35
CA TRP A 21 -18.34 10.07 -1.07
C TRP A 21 -18.97 8.94 -0.24
N LEU A 22 -20.25 8.59 -0.44
CA LEU A 22 -20.89 7.44 0.23
C LEU A 22 -20.29 6.10 -0.23
N TYR A 23 -19.77 6.07 -1.45
CA TYR A 23 -19.10 4.92 -2.05
C TYR A 23 -17.60 5.19 -2.20
N GLY A 24 -17.08 6.09 -1.35
CA GLY A 24 -15.69 6.48 -1.27
C GLY A 24 -14.94 5.69 -0.20
N LEU A 25 -13.72 5.26 -0.52
CA LEU A 25 -12.82 4.63 0.44
C LEU A 25 -11.51 5.42 0.51
N ILE A 26 -11.09 5.77 1.74
CA ILE A 26 -9.81 6.41 2.00
C ILE A 26 -8.87 5.36 2.56
N LEU A 27 -7.80 5.10 1.83
CA LEU A 27 -6.81 4.08 2.13
C LEU A 27 -5.47 4.72 2.43
N GLN A 28 -4.81 4.17 3.42
CA GLN A 28 -3.45 4.52 3.82
C GLN A 28 -2.57 3.30 3.65
N GLU A 29 -1.40 3.57 3.12
CA GLU A 29 -0.55 2.58 2.54
C GLU A 29 0.88 2.84 2.98
N ASP A 30 1.53 1.80 3.50
CA ASP A 30 2.89 1.92 4.00
C ASP A 30 3.57 0.55 4.09
N THR A 31 4.90 0.56 4.27
CA THR A 31 5.68 -0.65 4.52
C THR A 31 6.42 -0.62 5.83
N ASN A 32 6.46 -1.79 6.48
CA ASN A 32 7.05 -1.97 7.78
C ASN A 32 8.26 -2.91 7.69
N PHE A 33 9.45 -2.30 7.66
CA PHE A 33 10.73 -3.02 7.64
C PHE A 33 11.16 -3.61 8.99
N LYS A 34 10.41 -3.39 10.07
CA LYS A 34 10.68 -4.08 11.34
C LYS A 34 10.08 -5.49 11.34
N GLN A 35 9.03 -5.73 10.55
CA GLN A 35 8.42 -7.05 10.37
C GLN A 35 9.19 -7.90 9.36
N LYS A 36 10.42 -8.27 9.74
CA LYS A 36 11.28 -9.11 8.90
C LYS A 36 10.97 -10.58 9.10
N SER A 37 11.27 -11.39 8.10
CA SER A 37 11.19 -12.85 8.19
C SER A 37 12.57 -13.44 7.92
N GLN A 38 13.09 -14.27 8.82
CA GLN A 38 14.35 -14.98 8.60
C GLN A 38 14.18 -16.12 7.60
N LEU A 39 15.24 -16.43 6.87
CA LEU A 39 15.22 -17.57 5.96
C LEU A 39 15.32 -18.87 6.76
N HIS A 40 14.29 -19.71 6.66
CA HIS A 40 14.27 -21.07 7.21
C HIS A 40 14.33 -22.12 6.09
N SER A 41 14.76 -23.34 6.41
CA SER A 41 15.20 -24.31 5.40
C SER A 41 14.09 -24.86 4.50
N THR A 42 12.81 -24.79 4.88
CA THR A 42 11.70 -25.31 4.05
C THR A 42 10.33 -24.77 4.44
N ASN A 43 9.67 -24.04 3.54
CA ASN A 43 8.26 -23.62 3.67
C ASN A 43 7.27 -24.80 3.64
N ASN A 44 7.64 -25.93 3.01
CA ASN A 44 6.76 -27.10 2.88
C ASN A 44 6.40 -27.76 4.23
N HIS A 45 7.19 -27.53 5.29
CA HIS A 45 6.91 -28.09 6.62
C HIS A 45 6.02 -27.18 7.48
N ASP A 46 5.79 -25.94 7.05
CA ASP A 46 4.98 -24.94 7.77
C ASP A 46 4.15 -24.09 6.78
N PRO A 47 3.12 -24.68 6.15
CA PRO A 47 2.22 -23.95 5.27
C PRO A 47 1.28 -23.03 6.06
N ALA A 48 0.92 -21.89 5.46
CA ALA A 48 -0.14 -21.03 6.02
C ALA A 48 -1.49 -21.79 6.03
N LEU A 49 -2.32 -21.54 7.05
CA LEU A 49 -3.58 -22.29 7.24
C LEU A 49 -4.66 -21.88 6.23
N GLY A 50 -4.68 -20.61 5.83
CA GLY A 50 -5.69 -20.04 4.93
C GLY A 50 -5.11 -18.88 4.11
N PRO A 51 -4.21 -19.14 3.14
CA PRO A 51 -3.61 -18.07 2.34
C PRO A 51 -4.69 -17.28 1.57
N GLY A 52 -4.76 -15.97 1.81
CA GLY A 52 -5.76 -15.08 1.19
C GLY A 52 -7.14 -15.10 1.83
N TRP A 53 -7.31 -15.73 3.00
CA TRP A 53 -8.60 -15.78 3.71
C TRP A 53 -8.79 -14.62 4.71
N ALA A 54 -7.72 -13.90 5.04
CA ALA A 54 -7.70 -12.81 6.00
C ALA A 54 -6.96 -11.58 5.43
N MET A 55 -6.04 -10.98 6.18
CA MET A 55 -5.29 -9.79 5.75
C MET A 55 -4.11 -10.19 4.87
N PHE A 56 -3.45 -11.31 5.16
CA PHE A 56 -2.39 -11.84 4.33
C PHE A 56 -2.94 -12.43 3.02
N MET A 57 -2.49 -11.83 1.93
CA MET A 57 -2.82 -12.28 0.58
C MET A 57 -2.18 -13.64 0.26
N ALA A 58 -2.85 -14.43 -0.60
CA ALA A 58 -2.28 -15.64 -1.17
C ALA A 58 -0.98 -15.39 -1.95
N GLY A 59 0.03 -16.24 -1.71
CA GLY A 59 1.39 -16.00 -2.20
C GLY A 59 1.63 -16.32 -3.66
N ASP A 60 1.01 -17.36 -4.19
CA ASP A 60 1.41 -17.96 -5.48
C ASP A 60 1.27 -16.97 -6.63
N THR A 61 0.10 -16.33 -6.76
CA THR A 61 -0.17 -15.37 -7.83
C THR A 61 0.66 -14.09 -7.69
N TYR A 62 0.90 -13.65 -6.45
CA TYR A 62 1.74 -12.49 -6.15
C TYR A 62 3.20 -12.74 -6.51
N PHE A 63 3.78 -13.87 -6.11
CA PHE A 63 5.16 -14.18 -6.41
C PHE A 63 5.39 -14.48 -7.90
N ASP A 64 4.43 -15.11 -8.57
CA ASP A 64 4.44 -15.26 -10.03
C ASP A 64 4.42 -13.90 -10.73
N HIS A 65 3.65 -12.93 -10.22
CA HIS A 65 3.68 -11.56 -10.71
C HIS A 65 5.07 -10.92 -10.51
N LEU A 66 5.62 -10.97 -9.29
CA LEU A 66 6.92 -10.38 -8.99
C LEU A 66 8.07 -10.99 -9.80
N SER A 67 7.99 -12.26 -10.17
CA SER A 67 9.01 -12.93 -10.97
C SER A 67 9.22 -12.27 -12.35
N LYS A 68 8.23 -11.53 -12.86
CA LYS A 68 8.27 -10.84 -14.15
C LYS A 68 9.02 -9.51 -14.10
N TYR A 69 9.20 -8.95 -12.91
CA TYR A 69 9.79 -7.62 -12.70
C TYR A 69 11.20 -7.77 -12.09
N VAL A 70 12.18 -7.99 -12.97
CA VAL A 70 13.60 -8.04 -12.60
C VAL A 70 14.18 -6.64 -12.73
N ASP A 71 14.30 -5.95 -11.59
CA ASP A 71 15.06 -4.70 -11.36
C ASP A 71 14.84 -3.57 -12.40
N PRO A 72 13.65 -2.93 -12.46
CA PRO A 72 13.55 -1.61 -13.06
C PRO A 72 14.27 -0.58 -12.17
N GLU A 73 15.12 0.26 -12.77
CA GLU A 73 15.62 1.47 -12.09
C GLU A 73 14.47 2.44 -11.89
N GLU A 74 14.05 2.63 -10.64
CA GLU A 74 13.00 3.59 -10.29
C GLU A 74 13.62 4.99 -10.11
N ILE A 75 13.17 5.95 -10.93
CA ILE A 75 13.67 7.33 -10.93
C ILE A 75 13.02 8.10 -9.79
N ASN A 76 13.84 8.60 -8.86
CA ASN A 76 13.37 9.44 -7.76
C ASN A 76 13.21 10.91 -8.22
N HIS A 77 11.99 11.44 -8.15
CA HIS A 77 11.67 12.82 -8.54
C HIS A 77 11.52 13.79 -7.35
N CYS A 78 11.64 13.28 -6.12
CA CYS A 78 11.59 14.06 -4.88
C CYS A 78 12.86 13.82 -4.04
N VAL A 79 13.54 14.91 -3.65
CA VAL A 79 14.92 14.87 -3.11
C VAL A 79 14.98 14.34 -1.66
N GLY A 80 13.88 14.44 -0.91
CA GLY A 80 13.82 14.09 0.52
C GLY A 80 13.91 12.59 0.84
N PHE A 81 13.54 11.71 -0.10
CA PHE A 81 13.36 10.27 0.17
C PHE A 81 14.55 9.38 -0.24
N VAL A 82 15.60 9.96 -0.82
CA VAL A 82 16.78 9.21 -1.30
C VAL A 82 17.48 8.44 -0.15
N ALA A 83 17.43 8.98 1.07
CA ALA A 83 18.03 8.37 2.25
C ALA A 83 17.24 7.15 2.77
N LEU A 84 15.91 7.23 2.82
CA LEU A 84 15.01 6.14 3.21
C LEU A 84 15.13 4.97 2.24
N TRP A 85 15.11 5.25 0.93
CA TRP A 85 15.29 4.25 -0.12
C TRP A 85 16.61 3.46 0.02
N SER A 86 17.70 4.19 0.25
CA SER A 86 19.04 3.60 0.41
C SER A 86 19.14 2.73 1.67
N ALA A 87 18.45 3.10 2.76
CA ALA A 87 18.41 2.31 3.99
C ALA A 87 17.60 1.01 3.84
N ASN A 88 16.49 1.06 3.10
CA ASN A 88 15.57 -0.07 2.90
C ASN A 88 16.15 -1.16 1.97
N MET A 89 17.10 -0.81 1.10
CA MET A 89 17.78 -1.74 0.18
C MET A 89 18.94 -2.55 0.83
N CYS A 90 19.44 -2.14 2.00
CA CYS A 90 20.83 -2.45 2.39
C CYS A 90 21.03 -3.72 3.27
N ARG A 91 19.99 -4.48 3.63
CA ARG A 91 20.11 -5.60 4.60
C ARG A 91 19.23 -6.82 4.32
N SER A 92 19.49 -7.54 3.23
CA SER A 92 18.69 -8.72 2.81
C SER A 92 19.34 -10.09 3.06
N LYS A 93 20.62 -10.17 3.42
CA LYS A 93 21.30 -11.48 3.61
C LYS A 93 20.68 -12.25 4.78
N GLY A 94 20.24 -13.48 4.52
CA GLY A 94 19.66 -14.38 5.52
C GLY A 94 18.17 -14.17 5.80
N LEU A 95 17.50 -13.26 5.10
CA LEU A 95 16.06 -13.00 5.25
C LEU A 95 15.26 -13.67 4.12
N CYS A 96 14.09 -14.21 4.47
CA CYS A 96 13.05 -14.56 3.52
C CYS A 96 12.28 -13.31 3.07
N ALA A 97 12.01 -12.39 4.01
CA ALA A 97 11.33 -11.12 3.75
C ALA A 97 12.04 -9.97 4.47
N THR A 98 12.21 -8.85 3.76
CA THR A 98 12.85 -7.63 4.28
C THR A 98 11.92 -6.76 5.13
N GLY A 99 10.62 -7.00 5.02
CA GLY A 99 9.55 -6.30 5.70
C GLY A 99 8.21 -6.83 5.21
N ILE A 100 7.14 -6.25 5.72
CA ILE A 100 5.79 -6.43 5.17
C ILE A 100 5.29 -5.11 4.64
N ARG A 101 4.33 -5.18 3.76
CA ARG A 101 3.55 -4.05 3.30
C ARG A 101 2.09 -4.23 3.65
N SER A 102 1.39 -3.13 3.92
CA SER A 102 -0.05 -3.17 4.16
C SER A 102 -0.80 -1.99 3.56
N VAL A 103 -2.09 -2.20 3.33
CA VAL A 103 -3.09 -1.14 3.15
C VAL A 103 -4.12 -1.21 4.28
N SER A 104 -4.43 -0.08 4.90
CA SER A 104 -5.47 0.05 5.92
C SER A 104 -6.44 1.17 5.57
N CYS A 105 -7.62 1.14 6.18
CA CYS A 105 -8.60 2.22 6.09
C CYS A 105 -8.11 3.42 6.88
N ALA A 106 -8.07 4.61 6.28
CA ALA A 106 -7.66 5.84 6.97
C ALA A 106 -8.74 6.42 7.92
N HIS A 107 -9.96 5.86 7.89
CA HIS A 107 -11.04 6.28 8.79
C HIS A 107 -11.04 5.47 10.09
N SER A 108 -10.92 4.15 10.00
CA SER A 108 -11.00 3.26 11.16
C SER A 108 -9.66 2.67 11.59
N ASP A 109 -8.58 2.96 10.85
CA ASP A 109 -7.27 2.34 11.03
C ASP A 109 -7.29 0.80 10.97
N MET A 110 -8.27 0.23 10.28
CA MET A 110 -8.40 -1.22 10.12
C MET A 110 -7.61 -1.71 8.92
N PHE A 111 -6.92 -2.83 9.06
CA PHE A 111 -6.31 -3.54 7.93
C PHE A 111 -7.37 -3.95 6.91
N GLN A 112 -7.09 -3.70 5.63
CA GLN A 112 -7.92 -4.22 4.54
C GLN A 112 -7.72 -5.74 4.38
N PRO A 113 -8.76 -6.49 3.97
CA PRO A 113 -8.58 -7.88 3.55
C PRO A 113 -7.61 -7.97 2.37
N ASN A 114 -6.81 -9.03 2.31
CA ASN A 114 -5.82 -9.24 1.23
C ASN A 114 -4.86 -8.06 1.00
N SER A 115 -4.60 -7.25 2.01
CA SER A 115 -3.75 -6.07 1.89
C SER A 115 -2.34 -6.25 2.43
N ILE A 116 -2.02 -7.39 3.05
CA ILE A 116 -0.70 -7.62 3.64
C ILE A 116 0.08 -8.65 2.84
N ARG A 117 1.35 -8.33 2.55
CA ARG A 117 2.29 -9.30 1.99
C ARG A 117 3.75 -8.98 2.29
N ASP A 118 4.55 -10.04 2.27
CA ASP A 118 6.00 -10.01 2.44
C ASP A 118 6.69 -9.27 1.27
N LEU A 119 7.70 -8.48 1.61
CA LEU A 119 8.56 -7.76 0.66
C LEU A 119 9.90 -8.48 0.50
N HIS A 120 10.20 -8.98 -0.70
CA HIS A 120 11.49 -9.62 -0.98
C HIS A 120 12.67 -8.64 -0.97
N LYS A 121 12.46 -7.42 -1.48
CA LYS A 121 13.51 -6.39 -1.56
C LYS A 121 12.88 -5.00 -1.64
N GLY A 122 12.66 -4.38 -0.48
CA GLY A 122 12.21 -2.99 -0.38
C GLY A 122 10.82 -2.71 -0.99
N GLU A 123 10.51 -1.43 -1.12
CA GLU A 123 9.24 -0.91 -1.65
C GLU A 123 9.25 -0.80 -3.18
N ARG A 124 9.38 -1.92 -3.90
CA ARG A 124 9.25 -1.89 -5.36
C ARG A 124 7.80 -1.60 -5.76
N TYR A 125 7.58 -0.77 -6.79
CA TYR A 125 6.22 -0.46 -7.24
C TYR A 125 5.39 -1.69 -7.63
N ALA A 126 6.01 -2.74 -8.16
CA ALA A 126 5.33 -4.02 -8.42
C ALA A 126 4.68 -4.63 -7.15
N ASN A 127 5.33 -4.51 -5.99
CA ASN A 127 4.72 -4.91 -4.72
C ASN A 127 3.58 -3.94 -4.36
N MET A 128 3.81 -2.64 -4.55
CA MET A 128 2.86 -1.60 -4.18
C MET A 128 1.54 -1.74 -4.92
N ASP A 129 1.62 -1.74 -6.24
CA ASP A 129 0.49 -1.84 -7.16
C ASP A 129 -0.34 -3.10 -6.90
N TYR A 130 0.32 -4.26 -6.82
CA TYR A 130 -0.37 -5.55 -6.69
C TYR A 130 -1.13 -5.65 -5.36
N ILE A 131 -0.48 -5.26 -4.26
CA ILE A 131 -1.07 -5.35 -2.92
C ILE A 131 -2.22 -4.36 -2.77
N PHE A 132 -2.04 -3.14 -3.26
CA PHE A 132 -3.08 -2.12 -3.22
C PHE A 132 -4.32 -2.57 -3.99
N LEU A 133 -4.15 -2.97 -5.26
CA LEU A 133 -5.27 -3.35 -6.11
C LEU A 133 -6.01 -4.57 -5.56
N SER A 134 -5.27 -5.58 -5.11
CA SER A 134 -5.86 -6.76 -4.48
C SER A 134 -6.71 -6.43 -3.25
N SER A 135 -6.34 -5.42 -2.46
CA SER A 135 -7.06 -5.01 -1.25
C SER A 135 -8.43 -4.38 -1.54
N ILE A 136 -8.66 -3.89 -2.77
CA ILE A 136 -9.90 -3.21 -3.15
C ILE A 136 -10.75 -3.97 -4.16
N MET A 137 -10.24 -5.07 -4.74
CA MET A 137 -10.98 -5.81 -5.79
C MET A 137 -12.32 -6.39 -5.33
N ALA A 138 -12.45 -6.71 -4.05
CA ALA A 138 -13.69 -7.27 -3.49
C ALA A 138 -14.72 -6.18 -3.09
N THR A 139 -14.42 -4.91 -3.34
CA THR A 139 -15.22 -3.78 -2.85
C THR A 139 -15.82 -3.01 -4.02
N SER A 140 -17.12 -2.71 -3.96
CA SER A 140 -17.79 -1.85 -4.94
C SER A 140 -17.59 -0.38 -4.56
N LEU A 141 -16.71 0.30 -5.29
CA LEU A 141 -16.30 1.68 -5.01
C LEU A 141 -16.58 2.56 -6.24
N PHE A 142 -16.91 3.83 -6.00
CA PHE A 142 -16.89 4.86 -7.03
C PHE A 142 -15.72 5.84 -6.86
N LEU A 143 -15.20 5.95 -5.65
CA LEU A 143 -14.09 6.84 -5.33
C LEU A 143 -13.09 6.12 -4.41
N VAL A 144 -11.80 6.24 -4.73
CA VAL A 144 -10.71 5.77 -3.87
C VAL A 144 -9.71 6.88 -3.68
N THR A 145 -9.47 7.28 -2.43
CA THR A 145 -8.34 8.15 -2.08
C THR A 145 -7.25 7.31 -1.48
N ILE A 146 -6.08 7.31 -2.09
CA ILE A 146 -4.90 6.57 -1.64
C ILE A 146 -3.93 7.55 -1.03
N THR A 147 -3.43 7.21 0.14
CA THR A 147 -2.42 7.98 0.85
C THR A 147 -1.18 7.16 1.05
N TYR A 148 -0.05 7.69 0.57
CA TYR A 148 1.25 7.04 0.60
C TYR A 148 2.33 8.12 0.62
N ASP A 149 3.39 7.91 1.39
CA ASP A 149 4.51 8.84 1.54
C ASP A 149 5.04 9.34 0.22
N ILE A 150 5.26 8.45 -0.74
CA ILE A 150 5.75 8.82 -2.08
C ILE A 150 4.65 8.80 -3.14
N ALA A 151 3.39 9.07 -2.77
CA ALA A 151 2.27 9.16 -3.70
C ALA A 151 2.56 10.11 -4.88
N CYS A 152 3.29 11.21 -4.66
CA CYS A 152 3.65 12.13 -5.73
C CYS A 152 4.60 11.55 -6.79
N GLN A 153 5.32 10.49 -6.45
CA GLN A 153 6.21 9.77 -7.37
C GLN A 153 5.45 8.60 -8.01
N TRP A 154 4.74 7.84 -7.18
CA TRP A 154 3.99 6.65 -7.58
C TRP A 154 2.86 6.95 -8.57
N TYR A 155 2.12 8.05 -8.36
CA TYR A 155 1.00 8.49 -9.20
C TYR A 155 1.32 8.50 -10.70
N TRP A 156 2.53 8.93 -11.09
CA TRP A 156 2.90 9.12 -12.49
C TRP A 156 2.85 7.85 -13.33
N ASN A 157 3.19 6.71 -12.73
CA ASN A 157 3.29 5.44 -13.43
C ASN A 157 2.22 4.43 -13.02
N PHE A 158 1.44 4.72 -11.97
CA PHE A 158 0.43 3.81 -11.44
C PHE A 158 -0.51 3.24 -12.51
N PHE A 159 -1.17 4.10 -13.30
CA PHE A 159 -2.11 3.62 -14.32
C PHE A 159 -1.40 2.83 -15.43
N THR A 160 -0.17 3.21 -15.79
CA THR A 160 0.65 2.45 -16.76
C THR A 160 0.98 1.07 -16.22
N HIS A 161 1.39 0.96 -14.96
CA HIS A 161 1.67 -0.33 -14.31
C HIS A 161 0.40 -1.17 -14.17
N MET A 162 -0.73 -0.56 -13.85
CA MET A 162 -2.02 -1.24 -13.72
C MET A 162 -2.39 -1.98 -15.01
N THR A 163 -2.13 -1.39 -16.20
CA THR A 163 -2.42 -2.10 -17.47
C THR A 163 -1.60 -3.38 -17.68
N GLN A 164 -0.48 -3.55 -16.96
CA GLN A 164 0.39 -4.72 -17.03
C GLN A 164 0.00 -5.81 -16.02
N LEU A 165 -0.88 -5.48 -15.07
CA LEU A 165 -1.41 -6.43 -14.10
C LEU A 165 -2.48 -7.33 -14.72
N PRO A 166 -2.77 -8.51 -14.12
CA PRO A 166 -3.90 -9.34 -14.53
C PRO A 166 -5.19 -8.52 -14.62
N SER A 167 -6.02 -8.80 -15.63
CA SER A 167 -7.28 -8.06 -15.85
C SER A 167 -8.20 -8.05 -14.62
N ALA A 168 -8.13 -9.08 -13.79
CA ALA A 168 -8.86 -9.19 -12.53
C ALA A 168 -8.40 -8.20 -11.44
N LEU A 169 -7.26 -7.54 -11.59
CA LEU A 169 -6.73 -6.52 -10.68
C LEU A 169 -6.81 -5.10 -11.28
N GLN A 170 -7.29 -4.95 -12.52
CA GLN A 170 -7.37 -3.64 -13.16
C GLN A 170 -8.63 -2.91 -12.72
N LEU A 171 -8.50 -1.65 -12.32
CA LEU A 171 -9.63 -0.82 -11.95
C LEU A 171 -10.52 -0.52 -13.15
N SER A 172 -11.83 -0.52 -12.89
CA SER A 172 -12.82 -0.03 -13.84
C SER A 172 -12.62 1.47 -14.08
N SER A 173 -12.85 1.92 -15.31
CA SER A 173 -12.82 3.35 -15.67
C SER A 173 -13.89 4.20 -14.97
N HIS A 174 -14.82 3.56 -14.26
CA HIS A 174 -15.86 4.23 -13.46
C HIS A 174 -15.41 4.54 -12.02
N ILE A 175 -14.20 4.16 -11.63
CA ILE A 175 -13.65 4.42 -10.30
C ILE A 175 -12.72 5.62 -10.39
N ASP A 176 -13.06 6.69 -9.67
CA ASP A 176 -12.19 7.84 -9.51
C ASP A 176 -11.10 7.55 -8.49
N VAL A 177 -9.83 7.82 -8.83
CA VAL A 177 -8.69 7.57 -7.95
C VAL A 177 -7.97 8.89 -7.65
N CYS A 178 -7.89 9.22 -6.36
CA CYS A 178 -7.15 10.38 -5.84
C CYS A 178 -5.90 9.90 -5.12
N PHE A 179 -4.79 10.62 -5.29
CA PHE A 179 -3.53 10.33 -4.62
C PHE A 179 -3.18 11.49 -3.70
N CYS A 180 -2.89 11.20 -2.44
CA CYS A 180 -2.45 12.18 -1.46
C CYS A 180 -1.23 11.68 -0.69
N ILE A 181 -0.54 12.61 -0.04
CA ILE A 181 0.53 12.30 0.90
C ILE A 181 -0.03 12.53 2.31
N PRO A 182 0.26 11.66 3.29
CA PRO A 182 -0.12 11.88 4.68
C PRO A 182 0.36 13.25 5.19
N LYS A 183 -0.39 13.84 6.11
CA LYS A 183 -0.20 15.25 6.51
C LYS A 183 1.18 15.54 7.10
N PHE A 184 1.71 14.60 7.88
CA PHE A 184 3.01 14.73 8.51
C PHE A 184 4.12 14.69 7.45
N HIS A 185 4.02 13.75 6.52
CA HIS A 185 5.03 13.54 5.47
C HIS A 185 5.03 14.63 4.41
N LEU A 186 3.90 15.28 4.10
CA LEU A 186 3.79 16.27 3.03
C LEU A 186 4.82 17.42 3.16
N ALA A 187 5.18 17.82 4.37
CA ALA A 187 6.16 18.87 4.62
C ALA A 187 7.58 18.53 4.12
N ASP A 188 7.92 17.24 4.04
CA ASP A 188 9.22 16.75 3.56
C ASP A 188 9.30 16.67 2.02
N HIS A 189 8.21 16.98 1.32
CA HIS A 189 8.19 17.08 -0.14
C HIS A 189 8.49 18.48 -0.63
N LYS A 190 8.91 18.57 -1.89
CA LYS A 190 9.03 19.84 -2.62
C LYS A 190 7.69 20.59 -2.65
N GLU A 191 7.76 21.92 -2.66
CA GLU A 191 6.60 22.82 -2.65
C GLU A 191 5.57 22.50 -3.76
N SER A 192 6.04 22.05 -4.93
CA SER A 192 5.15 21.66 -6.04
C SER A 192 4.23 20.46 -5.71
N CYS A 193 4.53 19.69 -4.66
CA CYS A 193 3.69 18.59 -4.21
C CYS A 193 2.64 19.03 -3.16
N HIS A 194 2.84 20.18 -2.51
CA HIS A 194 2.04 20.59 -1.35
C HIS A 194 0.57 20.82 -1.68
N ALA A 195 0.25 21.49 -2.78
CA ALA A 195 -1.15 21.67 -3.17
C ALA A 195 -1.76 20.42 -3.82
N PRO A 196 -1.13 19.77 -4.83
CA PRO A 196 -1.70 18.62 -5.53
C PRO A 196 -2.00 17.39 -4.68
N PHE A 197 -1.15 17.10 -3.69
CA PHE A 197 -1.22 15.87 -2.90
C PHE A 197 -1.69 16.12 -1.46
N SER A 198 -2.21 17.31 -1.16
CA SER A 198 -2.71 17.63 0.18
C SER A 198 -4.13 17.15 0.41
N LEU A 199 -4.30 16.42 1.51
CA LEU A 199 -5.61 16.04 2.04
C LEU A 199 -6.49 17.26 2.34
N ASN A 200 -5.92 18.42 2.68
CA ASN A 200 -6.70 19.63 2.97
C ASN A 200 -7.35 20.25 1.73
N TYR A 201 -6.85 19.93 0.53
CA TYR A 201 -7.39 20.41 -0.74
C TYR A 201 -8.11 19.31 -1.53
N THR A 202 -8.23 18.11 -0.96
CA THR A 202 -8.89 16.97 -1.59
C THR A 202 -10.36 16.94 -1.15
N LYS A 203 -11.28 16.74 -2.10
CA LYS A 203 -12.71 16.62 -1.79
C LYS A 203 -13.00 15.27 -1.15
N TRP A 204 -14.06 15.22 -0.34
CA TRP A 204 -14.63 13.98 0.19
C TRP A 204 -13.77 13.20 1.19
N VAL A 205 -12.62 13.73 1.60
CA VAL A 205 -11.71 13.08 2.57
C VAL A 205 -11.89 13.57 4.01
N GLY A 206 -12.79 14.51 4.27
CA GLY A 206 -13.05 15.04 5.61
C GLY A 206 -11.79 15.66 6.27
N GLN A 207 -11.64 15.47 7.58
CA GLN A 207 -10.47 15.92 8.36
C GLN A 207 -9.44 14.79 8.57
N THR A 208 -9.26 13.91 7.59
CA THR A 208 -8.30 12.80 7.66
C THR A 208 -6.84 13.28 7.70
N ASN A 209 -5.98 12.58 8.44
CA ASN A 209 -4.53 12.79 8.46
C ASN A 209 -3.75 11.72 7.69
N SER A 210 -4.28 10.50 7.57
CA SER A 210 -3.64 9.31 6.99
C SER A 210 -2.34 8.88 7.67
N GLU A 211 -2.22 9.10 8.98
CA GLU A 211 -1.05 8.67 9.78
C GLU A 211 -1.36 7.42 10.61
N GLY A 212 -2.55 6.83 10.42
CA GLY A 212 -3.04 5.74 11.25
C GLY A 212 -2.24 4.45 11.07
N ILE A 213 -1.77 4.16 9.86
CA ILE A 213 -0.97 2.96 9.59
C ILE A 213 0.33 2.91 10.41
N GLU A 214 0.93 4.06 10.69
CA GLU A 214 2.08 4.17 11.58
C GLU A 214 1.75 3.83 13.05
N CYS A 215 0.53 4.18 13.51
CA CYS A 215 0.03 3.75 14.82
C CYS A 215 -0.15 2.23 14.87
N ILE A 216 -0.70 1.64 13.80
CA ILE A 216 -0.84 0.19 13.68
C ILE A 216 0.53 -0.48 13.74
N TRP A 217 1.52 0.07 13.02
CA TRP A 217 2.90 -0.42 13.06
C TRP A 217 3.52 -0.33 14.43
N LEU A 218 3.35 0.78 15.15
CA LEU A 218 3.87 0.91 16.51
C LEU A 218 3.37 -0.23 17.41
N TRP A 219 2.11 -0.65 17.25
CA TRP A 219 1.54 -1.76 17.98
C TRP A 219 2.07 -3.12 17.49
N LEU A 220 1.99 -3.40 16.18
CA LEU A 220 2.40 -4.68 15.60
C LEU A 220 3.90 -4.95 15.78
N ASN A 221 4.72 -3.90 15.81
CA ASN A 221 6.16 -3.99 16.01
C ASN A 221 6.55 -4.63 17.35
N LYS A 222 5.66 -4.63 18.36
CA LYS A 222 5.90 -5.30 19.65
C LYS A 222 6.11 -6.81 19.50
N VAL A 223 5.56 -7.42 18.45
CA VAL A 223 5.68 -8.87 18.21
C VAL A 223 6.68 -9.22 17.10
N SER A 224 7.27 -8.21 16.43
CA SER A 224 8.18 -8.38 15.29
C SER A 224 9.31 -9.38 15.54
N HIS A 225 9.96 -9.30 16.70
CA HIS A 225 11.05 -10.22 17.05
C HIS A 225 10.57 -11.67 17.20
N SER A 226 9.42 -11.88 17.82
CA SER A 226 8.85 -13.22 18.03
C SER A 226 8.46 -13.87 16.70
N VAL A 227 7.79 -13.12 15.83
CA VAL A 227 7.33 -13.63 14.53
C VAL A 227 8.45 -13.79 13.51
N SER A 228 9.54 -13.01 13.63
CA SER A 228 10.65 -13.03 12.67
C SER A 228 11.40 -14.37 12.60
N MET A 229 11.32 -15.18 13.65
CA MET A 229 11.97 -16.48 13.76
C MET A 229 11.02 -17.67 13.47
N MET A 230 9.77 -17.38 13.14
CA MET A 230 8.79 -18.40 12.78
C MET A 230 8.99 -18.85 11.33
N GLY A 231 8.52 -20.06 11.00
CA GLY A 231 8.35 -20.43 9.61
C GLY A 231 7.33 -19.52 8.92
N GLN A 232 7.36 -19.46 7.60
CA GLN A 232 6.55 -18.49 6.84
C GLN A 232 5.06 -18.65 7.09
N GLY A 233 4.54 -19.89 7.14
CA GLY A 233 3.14 -20.15 7.43
C GLY A 233 2.75 -19.71 8.84
N GLY A 234 3.52 -20.11 9.85
CA GLY A 234 3.30 -19.72 11.24
C GLY A 234 3.34 -18.21 11.45
N GLN A 235 4.28 -17.52 10.80
CA GLN A 235 4.38 -16.06 10.83
C GLN A 235 3.12 -15.42 10.25
N GLN A 236 2.69 -15.83 9.06
CA GLN A 236 1.51 -15.27 8.39
C GLN A 236 0.25 -15.48 9.24
N ASN A 237 0.05 -16.70 9.74
CA ASN A 237 -1.10 -17.02 10.61
C ASN A 237 -1.09 -16.17 11.90
N MET A 238 0.08 -15.99 12.53
CA MET A 238 0.19 -15.18 13.75
C MET A 238 -0.06 -13.71 13.48
N LEU A 239 0.49 -13.18 12.38
CA LEU A 239 0.25 -11.78 12.01
C LEU A 239 -1.22 -11.55 11.63
N ASP A 240 -1.87 -12.47 10.92
CA ASP A 240 -3.32 -12.42 10.67
C ASP A 240 -4.12 -12.39 11.98
N ASP A 241 -3.75 -13.18 12.99
CA ASP A 241 -4.41 -13.16 14.31
C ASP A 241 -4.28 -11.78 14.99
N PHE A 242 -3.07 -11.21 15.03
CA PHE A 242 -2.86 -9.86 15.56
C PHE A 242 -3.61 -8.79 14.76
N CYS A 243 -3.63 -8.88 13.43
CA CYS A 243 -4.36 -7.94 12.58
C CYS A 243 -5.87 -8.05 12.78
N ASN A 244 -6.42 -9.26 12.97
CA ASN A 244 -7.82 -9.47 13.32
C ASN A 244 -8.17 -8.93 14.69
N PHE A 245 -7.30 -9.09 15.68
CA PHE A 245 -7.49 -8.48 17.00
C PHE A 245 -7.52 -6.94 16.91
N TRP A 246 -6.65 -6.33 16.10
CA TRP A 246 -6.66 -4.89 15.87
C TRP A 246 -7.95 -4.41 15.20
N ASN A 247 -8.52 -5.23 14.31
CA ASN A 247 -9.75 -4.92 13.57
C ASN A 247 -11.05 -5.13 14.37
N TRP A 248 -11.00 -5.63 15.61
CA TRP A 248 -12.17 -5.89 16.47
C TRP A 248 -12.47 -4.73 17.43
#